data_AF-A0A4U7JGL4-F1
#
_entry.id   AF-A0A4U7JGL4-F1
#
_cell.length_a   1.000
_cell.length_b   1.000
_cell.length_c   1.000
_cell.angle_alpha   90.00
_cell.angle_beta   90.00
_cell.angle_gamma   90.00
#
_symmetry.space_group_name_H-M   'P 1'
#
loop_
_entity.id
_entity.type
_entity.pdbx_description
1 polymer ?
#
loop_
_entity_poly.entity_id
_entity_poly.type
_entity_poly.pdbx_seq_one_letter_code
_entity_poly.pdbx_strand_id
1 'polypeptide(L)'
;METINKIENFMADIYFKMPSELNNEYIDICEQISSFFEKNFLNYEEIIQQGRDIIQFLFDVMKTGDYIKMADALNYDIKPIIEDALLFIEREKLNN
;
A
#
# COMPACT_ATOMS: atom_id res chain seq x y z
N MET A 1 -1.11 10.62 2.39
CA MET A 1 0.28 11.14 2.45
C MET A 1 1.22 10.22 3.19
N GLU A 2 0.93 9.82 4.45
CA GLU A 2 1.85 8.97 5.22
C GLU A 2 2.22 7.64 4.52
N THR A 3 1.24 6.88 4.02
CA THR A 3 1.48 5.59 3.34
C THR A 3 2.27 5.73 2.05
N ILE A 4 2.02 6.78 1.25
CA ILE A 4 2.78 7.05 0.01
C ILE A 4 4.24 7.34 0.32
N ASN A 5 4.51 8.17 1.33
CA ASN A 5 5.87 8.48 1.74
C ASN A 5 6.61 7.22 2.22
N LYS A 6 5.93 6.29 2.90
CA LYS A 6 6.53 5.01 3.31
C LYS A 6 6.87 4.13 2.11
N ILE A 7 5.99 4.06 1.10
CA ILE A 7 6.29 3.36 -0.16
C ILE A 7 7.54 3.95 -0.82
N GLU A 8 7.64 5.28 -0.88
CA GLU A 8 8.80 5.96 -1.46
C GLU A 8 10.09 5.70 -0.68
N ASN A 9 10.04 5.71 0.64
CA ASN A 9 11.19 5.41 1.49
C ASN A 9 11.64 3.95 1.36
N PHE A 10 10.70 3.01 1.31
CA PHE A 10 11.01 1.59 1.13
C PHE A 10 11.88 1.35 -0.10
N MET A 11 11.57 2.01 -1.23
CA MET A 11 12.37 1.92 -2.46
C MET A 11 13.81 2.41 -2.31
N ALA A 12 14.05 3.43 -1.48
CA ALA A 12 15.41 3.88 -1.20
C ALA A 12 16.12 2.89 -0.27
N ASP A 13 15.38 2.37 0.70
CA ASP A 13 15.91 1.58 1.81
C ASP A 13 16.35 0.16 1.43
N ILE A 14 15.83 -0.42 0.34
CA ILE A 14 16.25 -1.75 -0.16
C ILE A 14 17.77 -1.88 -0.36
N TYR A 15 18.48 -0.77 -0.57
CA TYR A 15 19.93 -0.75 -0.78
C TYR A 15 20.74 -0.52 0.50
N PHE A 16 20.10 -0.15 1.61
CA PHE A 16 20.77 0.33 2.83
C PHE A 16 20.37 -0.42 4.11
N LYS A 17 19.16 -0.94 4.20
CA LYS A 17 18.63 -1.59 5.41
C LYS A 17 18.88 -3.10 5.43
N MET A 18 18.89 -3.68 6.62
CA MET A 18 18.96 -5.13 6.77
C MET A 18 17.67 -5.82 6.32
N PRO A 19 17.72 -7.07 5.83
CA PRO A 19 16.55 -7.87 5.43
C PRO A 19 15.38 -7.87 6.43
N SER A 20 15.68 -7.97 7.73
CA SER A 20 14.65 -7.96 8.78
C SER A 20 13.95 -6.61 8.92
N GLU A 21 14.68 -5.52 8.71
CA GLU A 21 14.13 -4.16 8.77
C GLU A 21 13.21 -3.92 7.58
N LEU A 22 13.63 -4.34 6.38
CA LEU A 22 12.82 -4.28 5.17
C LEU A 22 11.52 -5.09 5.31
N ASN A 23 11.60 -6.32 5.85
CA ASN A 23 10.41 -7.13 6.07
C ASN A 23 9.41 -6.44 7.04
N ASN A 24 9.90 -5.86 8.13
CA ASN A 24 9.04 -5.16 9.09
C ASN A 24 8.40 -3.92 8.48
N GLU A 25 9.17 -3.15 7.70
CA GLU A 25 8.66 -1.97 7.02
C GLU A 25 7.62 -2.32 5.96
N TYR A 26 7.83 -3.39 5.21
CA TYR A 26 6.85 -3.87 4.24
C TYR A 26 5.55 -4.33 4.92
N ILE A 27 5.63 -5.03 6.05
CA ILE A 27 4.45 -5.42 6.85
C ILE A 27 3.70 -4.18 7.34
N ASP A 28 4.41 -3.19 7.88
CA ASP A 28 3.82 -1.93 8.33
C ASP A 28 3.12 -1.19 7.17
N ILE A 29 3.71 -1.17 5.97
CA ILE A 29 3.06 -0.62 4.76
C ILE A 29 1.76 -1.37 4.45
N CYS A 30 1.76 -2.72 4.48
CA CYS A 30 0.55 -3.52 4.27
C CYS A 30 -0.54 -3.20 5.31
N GLU A 31 -0.19 -3.09 6.58
CA GLU A 31 -1.14 -2.74 7.65
C GLU A 31 -1.76 -1.35 7.44
N GLN A 32 -0.95 -0.38 7.00
CA GLN A 32 -1.44 0.96 6.68
C GLN A 32 -2.38 0.96 5.48
N ILE A 33 -2.08 0.18 4.43
CA ILE A 33 -2.96 0.05 3.27
C ILE A 33 -4.30 -0.56 3.68
N SER A 34 -4.29 -1.63 4.48
CA SER A 34 -5.52 -2.24 4.97
C SER A 34 -6.36 -1.24 5.76
N SER A 35 -5.72 -0.53 6.70
CA SER A 35 -6.36 0.50 7.53
C SER A 35 -6.92 1.66 6.70
N PHE A 36 -6.22 2.05 5.63
CA PHE A 36 -6.67 3.09 4.71
C PHE A 36 -7.98 2.73 4.03
N PHE A 37 -8.08 1.51 3.48
CA PHE A 37 -9.30 1.07 2.82
C PHE A 37 -10.47 0.93 3.79
N GLU A 38 -10.27 0.28 4.94
CA GLU A 38 -11.33 0.10 5.94
C GLU A 38 -11.88 1.43 6.48
N LYS A 39 -11.00 2.40 6.73
CA LYS A 39 -11.39 3.70 7.31
C LYS A 39 -12.14 4.59 6.32
N ASN A 40 -11.69 4.64 5.06
CA ASN A 40 -12.22 5.60 4.10
C ASN A 40 -13.36 5.04 3.24
N PHE A 41 -13.46 3.72 3.12
CA PHE A 41 -14.39 3.06 2.21
C PHE A 41 -15.32 2.07 2.90
N LEU A 42 -15.59 2.27 4.20
CA LEU A 42 -16.43 1.37 5.01
C LEU A 42 -17.80 1.02 4.38
N ASN A 43 -18.38 1.97 3.63
CA ASN A 43 -19.69 1.82 2.98
C ASN A 43 -19.60 1.39 1.51
N TYR A 44 -18.40 1.13 0.99
CA TYR A 44 -18.13 0.76 -0.40
C TYR A 44 -17.55 -0.66 -0.44
N GLU A 45 -18.43 -1.66 -0.37
CA GLU A 45 -18.05 -3.08 -0.25
C GLU A 45 -17.09 -3.54 -1.37
N GLU A 46 -17.32 -3.09 -2.61
CA GLU A 46 -16.45 -3.40 -3.75
C GLU A 46 -15.02 -2.86 -3.55
N ILE A 47 -14.88 -1.65 -2.99
CA ILE A 47 -13.57 -1.03 -2.74
C ILE A 47 -12.87 -1.72 -1.57
N ILE A 48 -13.61 -2.12 -0.53
CA ILE A 48 -13.05 -2.94 0.56
C ILE A 48 -12.53 -4.27 0.02
N GLN A 49 -13.27 -4.91 -0.89
CA GLN A 49 -12.83 -6.17 -1.50
C GLN A 49 -11.56 -5.98 -2.32
N GLN A 50 -11.46 -4.91 -3.12
CA GLN A 50 -10.21 -4.55 -3.82
C GLN A 50 -9.04 -4.34 -2.84
N GLY A 51 -9.30 -3.67 -1.71
CA GLY A 51 -8.31 -3.51 -0.64
C GLY A 51 -7.81 -4.86 -0.11
N ARG A 52 -8.70 -5.82 0.12
CA ARG A 52 -8.33 -7.18 0.55
C ARG A 52 -7.50 -7.92 -0.50
N ASP A 53 -7.87 -7.80 -1.76
CA ASP A 53 -7.15 -8.44 -2.87
C ASP A 53 -5.74 -7.86 -3.02
N ILE A 54 -5.58 -6.54 -2.82
CA ILE A 54 -4.27 -5.86 -2.75
C ILE A 54 -3.41 -6.41 -1.62
N ILE A 55 -3.97 -6.54 -0.41
CA ILE A 55 -3.22 -7.08 0.73
C ILE A 55 -2.78 -8.53 0.47
N GLN A 56 -3.66 -9.35 -0.11
CA GLN A 56 -3.31 -10.72 -0.49
C GLN A 56 -2.17 -10.75 -1.52
N PHE A 57 -2.24 -9.91 -2.56
CA PHE A 57 -1.17 -9.75 -3.54
C PHE A 57 0.16 -9.36 -2.89
N LEU A 58 0.16 -8.37 -1.99
CA LEU A 58 1.36 -7.92 -1.29
C LEU A 58 1.97 -9.01 -0.42
N PHE A 59 1.16 -9.82 0.26
CA PHE A 59 1.64 -11.00 1.00
C PHE A 59 2.29 -12.04 0.09
N ASP A 60 1.72 -12.28 -1.10
CA ASP A 60 2.28 -13.24 -2.04
C ASP A 60 3.58 -12.75 -2.66
N VAL A 61 3.73 -11.44 -2.89
CA VAL A 61 5.01 -10.84 -3.28
C VAL A 61 6.04 -10.99 -2.16
N MET A 62 5.68 -10.71 -0.91
CA MET A 62 6.59 -10.84 0.24
C MET A 62 7.15 -12.26 0.40
N LYS A 63 6.34 -13.30 0.14
CA LYS A 63 6.77 -14.71 0.21
C LYS A 63 7.90 -15.05 -0.76
N THR A 64 8.11 -14.25 -1.80
CA THR A 64 9.22 -14.46 -2.75
C THR A 64 10.58 -14.11 -2.15
N GLY A 65 10.62 -13.29 -1.09
CA GLY A 65 11.87 -12.77 -0.51
C GLY A 65 12.64 -11.84 -1.45
N ASP A 66 12.05 -11.42 -2.56
CA ASP A 66 12.67 -10.53 -3.55
C ASP A 66 12.30 -9.08 -3.24
N TYR A 67 13.25 -8.35 -2.65
CA TYR A 67 13.06 -6.96 -2.25
C TYR A 67 12.87 -6.00 -3.42
N ILE A 68 13.45 -6.31 -4.59
CA ILE A 68 13.23 -5.50 -5.79
C ILE A 68 11.79 -5.68 -6.25
N LYS A 69 11.31 -6.92 -6.29
CA LYS A 69 9.91 -7.21 -6.63
C LYS A 69 8.93 -6.61 -5.64
N MET A 70 9.25 -6.59 -4.34
CA MET A 70 8.47 -5.91 -3.31
C MET A 70 8.40 -4.40 -3.57
N ALA A 71 9.53 -3.76 -3.90
CA ALA A 71 9.57 -2.34 -4.23
C ALA A 71 8.78 -2.02 -5.51
N ASP A 72 8.94 -2.84 -6.55
CA ASP A 72 8.20 -2.69 -7.81
C ASP A 72 6.69 -2.82 -7.60
N ALA A 73 6.25 -3.83 -6.85
CA ALA A 73 4.84 -4.02 -6.51
C ALA A 73 4.27 -2.80 -5.77
N LEU A 74 4.99 -2.29 -4.78
CA LEU A 74 4.54 -1.10 -4.05
C LEU A 74 4.46 0.14 -4.94
N ASN A 75 5.46 0.37 -5.80
CA ASN A 75 5.57 1.61 -6.56
C ASN A 75 4.72 1.64 -7.83
N TYR A 76 4.63 0.53 -8.55
CA TYR A 76 3.95 0.49 -9.86
C TYR A 76 2.54 -0.07 -9.78
N ASP A 77 2.29 -1.04 -8.89
CA ASP A 77 0.97 -1.66 -8.78
C ASP A 77 0.11 -0.98 -7.71
N ILE A 78 0.68 -0.68 -6.53
CA ILE A 78 -0.11 -0.22 -5.37
C ILE A 78 -0.20 1.29 -5.23
N LYS A 79 0.92 2.01 -5.34
CA LYS A 79 0.95 3.47 -5.17
C LYS A 79 -0.10 4.20 -6.04
N PRO A 80 -0.26 3.89 -7.35
CA PRO A 80 -1.27 4.55 -8.17
C PRO A 80 -2.71 4.33 -7.68
N ILE A 81 -3.02 3.13 -7.18
CA ILE A 81 -4.36 2.81 -6.65
C ILE A 81 -4.67 3.66 -5.42
N ILE A 82 -3.69 3.83 -4.51
CA ILE A 82 -3.86 4.67 -3.32
C ILE A 82 -4.01 6.14 -3.70
N GLU A 83 -3.24 6.62 -4.69
CA GLU A 83 -3.34 7.99 -5.21
C GLU A 83 -4.73 8.26 -5.82
N ASP A 84 -5.23 7.34 -6.64
CA ASP A 84 -6.58 7.43 -7.22
C ASP A 84 -7.67 7.41 -6.14
N ALA A 85 -7.52 6.56 -5.13
CA ALA A 85 -8.45 6.48 -4.00
C ALA A 85 -8.48 7.79 -3.18
N LEU A 86 -7.32 8.45 -2.99
CA LEU A 86 -7.25 9.75 -2.34
C LEU A 86 -7.98 10.83 -3.16
N LEU A 87 -7.77 10.87 -4.48
CA LEU A 87 -8.46 11.80 -5.36
C LEU A 87 -9.98 11.59 -5.34
N PHE A 88 -10.44 10.34 -5.27
CA PHE A 88 -11.86 10.03 -5.10
C PHE A 88 -12.42 10.62 -3.80
N ILE A 89 -11.74 10.40 -2.67
CA ILE A 89 -12.17 10.91 -1.35
C ILE A 89 -12.26 12.44 -1.37
N GLU A 90 -11.30 13.12 -2.00
CA GLU A 90 -11.31 14.58 -2.13
C GLU A 90 -12.51 15.08 -2.94
N ARG A 91 -12.85 14.40 -4.04
CA ARG A 91 -14.02 14.74 -4.87
C ARG A 91 -15.33 14.55 -4.10
N GLU A 92 -15.49 13.44 -3.39
CA GLU A 92 -16.68 13.17 -2.58
C GLU A 92 -16.89 14.20 -1.46
N LYS A 93 -15.80 14.75 -0.89
CA LYS A 93 -15.87 15.82 0.10
C LYS A 93 -16.28 17.18 -0.47
N LEU A 94 -16.03 17.43 -1.75
CA LEU A 94 -16.42 18.69 -2.40
C LEU A 94 -17.88 18.68 -2.87
N ASN A 95 -18.45 17.49 -3.05
CA ASN A 95 -19.82 17.30 -3.53
C ASN A 95 -20.86 17.16 -2.40
N ASN A 96 -20.42 17.10 -1.14
CA ASN A 96 -21.26 17.06 0.07
C ASN A 96 -21.05 18.31 0.93
#